data_AF-A0A381TSU8-F1
#
_entry.id   AF-A0A381TSU8-F1
#
_cell.length_a   1.000
_cell.length_b   1.000
_cell.length_c   1.000
_cell.angle_alpha   90.00
_cell.angle_beta   90.00
_cell.angle_gamma   90.00
#
_symmetry.space_group_name_H-M   'P 1'
#
loop_
_entity.id
_entity.type
_entity.pdbx_description
1 polymer ?
#
loop_
_entity_poly.entity_id
_entity_poly.type
_entity_poly.pdbx_seq_one_letter_code
_entity_poly.pdbx_strand_id
1 'polypeptide(L)' 'MSKLFTPIAIRGETIRNRVFVAPMCQYSVNDRNGIPTDWHMVHLGSRAVGGAGLVMA' A
#
# COMPACT_ATOMS: atom_id res chain seq x y z
N MET A 1 -16.12 -8.02 -17.80
CA MET A 1 -15.39 -7.86 -16.51
C MET A 1 -14.19 -6.95 -16.71
N SER A 2 -13.92 -6.04 -15.77
CA SER A 2 -12.81 -5.10 -15.87
C SER A 2 -11.46 -5.78 -15.59
N LYS A 3 -10.43 -5.50 -16.43
CA LYS A 3 -9.05 -5.92 -16.17
C LYS A 3 -8.49 -5.35 -14.87
N LEU A 4 -9.05 -4.25 -14.37
CA LEU A 4 -8.59 -3.60 -13.13
C LEU A 4 -8.70 -4.52 -11.91
N PHE A 5 -9.75 -5.36 -11.87
CA PHE A 5 -10.08 -6.22 -10.74
C PHE A 5 -9.74 -7.70 -10.98
N THR A 6 -8.89 -7.99 -11.96
CA THR A 6 -8.36 -9.34 -12.17
C THR A 6 -6.96 -9.47 -11.57
N PRO A 7 -6.58 -10.67 -11.07
CA PRO A 7 -5.24 -10.89 -10.57
C PRO A 7 -4.15 -10.64 -11.62
N ILE A 8 -2.95 -10.29 -11.14
CA ILE A 8 -1.74 -10.17 -11.96
C ILE A 8 -0.57 -10.86 -11.24
N ALA A 9 0.18 -11.66 -11.99
CA ALA A 9 1.42 -12.25 -11.52
C ALA A 9 2.59 -11.33 -11.90
N ILE A 10 3.38 -10.93 -10.91
CA ILE A 10 4.62 -10.17 -11.12
C ILE A 10 5.74 -10.91 -10.40
N ARG A 11 6.69 -11.45 -11.17
CA ARG A 11 7.71 -12.39 -10.68
C ARG A 11 7.04 -13.60 -10.00
N GLY A 12 7.35 -13.87 -8.73
CA GLY A 12 6.80 -14.98 -7.95
C GLY A 12 5.52 -14.65 -7.18
N GLU A 13 5.03 -13.40 -7.24
CA GLU A 13 3.89 -12.95 -6.44
C GLU A 13 2.62 -12.81 -7.28
N THR A 14 1.49 -13.26 -6.72
CA THR A 14 0.16 -13.06 -7.30
C THR A 14 -0.58 -11.97 -6.55
N ILE A 15 -0.85 -10.86 -7.23
CA ILE A 15 -1.56 -9.71 -6.65
C ILE A 15 -3.03 -9.77 -7.05
N ARG A 16 -3.94 -9.63 -6.06
CA ARG A 16 -5.39 -9.85 -6.22
C ARG A 16 -6.10 -8.94 -7.25
N ASN A 17 -5.56 -7.75 -7.51
CA ASN A 17 -6.08 -6.78 -8.48
C ASN A 17 -4.96 -5.82 -8.92
N ARG A 18 -5.24 -4.91 -9.85
CA ARG A 18 -4.26 -3.97 -10.43
C ARG A 18 -4.36 -2.56 -9.82
N VAL A 19 -4.96 -2.42 -8.65
CA VAL A 19 -5.07 -1.15 -7.91
C VAL A 19 -3.91 -1.07 -6.92
N PHE A 20 -2.89 -0.27 -7.25
CA PHE A 20 -1.70 -0.11 -6.42
C PHE A 20 -1.66 1.28 -5.81
N VAL A 21 -1.34 1.35 -4.52
CA VAL A 21 -1.11 2.63 -3.83
C VAL A 21 0.33 3.03 -4.04
N ALA A 22 0.55 4.09 -4.80
CA ALA A 22 1.86 4.68 -5.04
C ALA A 22 2.52 5.15 -3.73
N PRO A 23 3.86 5.17 -3.65
CA PRO A 23 4.56 5.67 -2.47
C PRO A 23 4.28 7.16 -2.29
N MET A 24 3.87 7.55 -1.09
CA MET A 24 3.57 8.94 -0.72
C MET A 24 4.30 9.30 0.57
N CYS A 25 5.02 10.41 0.56
CA CYS A 25 5.64 10.93 1.77
C CYS A 25 4.57 11.38 2.75
N GLN A 26 4.58 10.81 3.96
CA GLN A 26 3.61 11.11 4.99
C GLN A 26 4.03 12.26 5.91
N TYR A 27 5.32 12.65 5.89
CA TYR A 27 5.88 13.73 6.72
C TYR A 27 5.45 13.68 8.20
N SER A 28 5.26 12.46 8.74
CA SER A 28 4.62 12.23 10.05
C SER A 28 5.58 11.60 11.07
N VAL A 29 6.88 11.71 10.84
CA VAL A 29 7.93 11.32 11.79
C VAL A 29 8.45 12.58 12.48
N ASN A 30 7.68 13.07 13.45
CA ASN A 30 7.94 14.34 14.11
C ASN A 30 9.25 14.33 14.93
N ASP A 31 9.63 13.16 15.46
CA ASP A 31 10.87 12.97 16.23
C ASP A 31 12.13 12.99 15.34
N ARG A 32 11.98 13.09 14.01
CA ARG A 32 13.07 13.17 13.02
C ARG A 32 14.09 12.02 13.08
N ASN A 33 13.70 10.87 13.64
CA ASN A 33 14.53 9.68 13.76
C ASN A 33 14.34 8.69 12.59
N GLY A 34 13.45 8.99 11.64
CA GLY A 34 13.13 8.12 10.51
C GLY A 34 12.30 6.88 10.85
N ILE A 35 11.84 6.73 12.10
CA ILE A 35 11.09 5.55 12.54
C ILE A 35 9.59 5.74 12.21
N PRO A 36 8.94 4.78 11.54
CA PRO A 36 7.50 4.80 11.33
C PRO A 36 6.75 4.85 12.66
N THR A 37 5.74 5.71 12.71
CA THR A 37 4.83 5.90 13.84
C THR A 37 3.50 5.18 13.60
N ASP A 38 2.62 5.13 14.61
CA ASP A 38 1.25 4.59 14.48
C ASP A 38 0.47 5.18 13.31
N TRP A 39 0.75 6.45 12.97
CA TRP A 39 0.21 7.08 11.77
C TRP A 39 0.50 6.27 10.50
N HIS A 40 1.73 5.80 10.32
CA HIS A 40 2.13 5.06 9.12
C HIS A 40 1.44 3.70 9.06
N MET A 41 1.35 3.01 10.21
CA MET A 41 0.67 1.73 10.33
C MET A 41 -0.81 1.85 9.98
N VAL A 42 -1.53 2.79 10.61
CA VAL A 42 -2.96 3.01 10.34
C VAL A 42 -3.18 3.52 8.92
N HIS A 43 -2.32 4.43 8.44
CA HIS A 43 -2.43 4.96 7.09
C HIS A 43 -2.31 3.87 6.04
N LEU A 44 -1.22 3.10 6.03
CA LEU A 44 -1.00 2.06 5.01
C LEU A 44 -1.98 0.90 5.20
N GLY A 45 -2.25 0.52 6.45
CA GLY A 45 -3.20 -0.52 6.81
C GLY A 45 -4.62 -0.24 6.31
N SER A 46 -5.10 1.01 6.39
CA SER A 46 -6.43 1.34 5.90
C SER A 46 -6.58 1.17 4.37
N ARG A 47 -5.50 1.37 3.60
CA ARG A 47 -5.52 1.12 2.14
C ARG A 47 -5.50 -0.37 1.83
N ALA A 48 -4.78 -1.16 2.62
CA ALA A 48 -4.79 -2.61 2.50
C ALA A 48 -6.18 -3.18 2.83
N VAL A 49 -6.81 -2.74 3.93
CA VAL A 49 -8.19 -3.11 4.29
C VAL A 49 -9.19 -2.66 3.23
N GLY A 50 -8.96 -1.50 2.59
CA GLY A 50 -9.77 -0.98 1.49
C GLY A 50 -9.70 -1.79 0.19
N GLY A 51 -8.86 -2.83 0.11
CA GLY A 51 -8.82 -3.76 -1.01
C GLY A 51 -7.83 -3.40 -2.12
N ALA A 52 -6.90 -2.48 -1.88
CA ALA A 52 -5.75 -2.29 -2.77
C ALA A 52 -4.99 -3.62 -2.93
N GLY A 53 -4.57 -3.94 -4.15
CA GLY A 53 -3.81 -5.16 -4.42
C GLY A 53 -2.40 -5.10 -3.84
N LEU A 54 -1.79 -3.91 -3.89
CA LEU A 54 -0.44 -3.64 -3.39
C LEU A 54 -0.41 -2.24 -2.76
N VAL A 55 0.25 -2.12 -1.61
CA VAL A 55 0.48 -0.85 -0.92
C VAL A 55 1.99 -0.67 -0.76
N MET A 56 2.54 0.42 -1.30
CA MET A 56 3.96 0.75 -1.20
C MET A 56 4.21 1.64 0.03
N ALA A 57 5.23 1.28 0.81
CA ALA A 57 5.60 1.92 2.08
C ALA A 57 7.07 2.35 2.05
#